data_AF-A0A9E6K079-F1
#
_entry.id   AF-A0A9E6K079-F1
#
_cell.length_a   1.000
_cell.length_b   1.000
_cell.length_c   1.000
_cell.angle_alpha   90.00
_cell.angle_beta   90.00
_cell.angle_gamma   90.00
#
_symmetry.space_group_name_H-M   'P 1'
#
loop_
_entity.id
_entity.type
_entity.pdbx_description
1 polymer ?
#
loop_
_entity_poly.entity_id
_entity_poly.type
_entity_poly.pdbx_seq_one_letter_code
_entity_poly.pdbx_strand_id
1 'polypeptide(L)' 'MKKRQKRILRHIFRNTQILLASIAVIMVWRGVWNFLDYYIFPESFFVSNFISIILGGLIIFFNDFDIEELKGQ' A
#
# COMPACT_ATOMS: atom_id res chain seq x y z
N MET A 1 -21.42 25.94 31.71
CA MET A 1 -20.97 26.10 30.30
C MET A 1 -19.62 25.44 29.94
N LYS A 2 -18.54 25.57 30.73
CA LYS A 2 -17.17 25.11 30.36
C LYS A 2 -16.99 23.60 30.08
N LYS A 3 -17.80 22.71 30.68
CA LYS A 3 -17.70 21.24 30.50
C LYS A 3 -18.11 20.77 29.09
N ARG A 4 -19.07 21.45 28.44
CA ARG A 4 -19.56 21.10 27.09
C ARG A 4 -18.52 21.42 26.03
N GLN A 5 -17.85 22.57 26.14
CA GLN A 5 -16.77 22.95 25.23
C GLN A 5 -15.54 22.02 25.33
N LYS A 6 -15.12 21.61 26.54
CA LYS A 6 -14.04 20.62 26.72
C LYS A 6 -14.35 19.24 26.12
N ARG A 7 -15.63 18.85 25.98
CA ARG A 7 -16.00 17.61 25.29
C ARG A 7 -15.87 17.77 23.78
N ILE A 8 -16.37 18.87 23.22
CA ILE A 8 -16.30 19.15 21.78
C ILE A 8 -14.84 19.27 21.32
N LEU A 9 -14.01 20.01 22.08
CA LEU A 9 -12.59 20.18 21.77
C LEU A 9 -11.83 18.86 21.72
N ARG A 10 -12.14 17.91 22.61
CA ARG A 10 -11.55 16.56 22.58
C ARG A 10 -11.97 15.73 21.36
N HIS A 11 -13.21 15.89 20.89
CA HIS A 11 -13.67 15.18 19.69
C HIS A 11 -13.02 15.75 18.43
N ILE A 12 -12.93 17.09 18.34
CA ILE A 12 -12.25 17.76 17.23
C ILE A 12 -10.78 17.34 17.17
N PHE A 13 -10.08 17.40 18.31
CA PHE A 13 -8.67 17.01 18.39
C PHE A 13 -8.44 15.57 17.90
N ARG A 14 -9.26 14.61 18.37
CA ARG A 14 -9.15 13.20 17.97
C ARG A 14 -9.42 13.02 16.46
N ASN A 15 -10.41 13.71 15.91
CA ASN A 15 -10.73 13.65 14.49
C ASN A 15 -9.61 14.26 13.63
N THR A 16 -9.03 15.38 14.07
CA THR A 16 -7.88 16.00 13.39
C THR A 16 -6.67 15.07 13.38
N GLN A 17 -6.38 14.39 14.49
CA GLN A 17 -5.27 13.42 14.53
C GLN A 17 -5.46 12.27 13.54
N ILE A 18 -6.68 11.73 13.44
CA ILE A 18 -6.99 10.65 12.48
C ILE A 18 -6.83 11.15 11.04
N LEU A 19 -7.32 12.35 10.73
CA LEU A 19 -7.16 12.94 9.39
C LEU A 19 -5.69 13.15 9.02
N LEU A 20 -4.89 13.69 9.96
CA LEU A 20 -3.46 13.89 9.76
C LEU A 20 -2.72 12.56 9.55
N ALA A 21 -3.04 11.55 10.34
CA ALA A 21 -2.47 10.22 10.19
C ALA A 21 -2.81 9.59 8.83
N SER A 22 -4.07 9.68 8.40
CA SER A 22 -4.51 9.18 7.09
C SER A 22 -3.79 9.87 5.94
N ILE A 23 -3.67 11.21 5.98
CA ILE A 23 -2.94 11.97 4.96
C ILE A 23 -1.45 11.58 4.96
N ALA A 24 -0.83 11.46 6.13
CA ALA A 24 0.57 11.07 6.26
C ALA A 24 0.84 9.68 5.67
N VAL A 25 -0.02 8.70 5.95
CA VAL A 25 0.10 7.34 5.38
C VAL A 25 0.01 7.38 3.85
N ILE A 26 -0.95 8.13 3.29
CA ILE A 26 -1.09 8.28 1.84
C ILE A 26 0.16 8.94 1.24
N MET A 27 0.67 10.00 1.86
CA MET A 27 1.88 10.70 1.40
C MET A 27 3.12 9.81 1.44
N VAL A 28 3.31 9.03 2.52
CA VAL A 28 4.42 8.08 2.64
C VAL A 28 4.34 7.02 1.56
N TRP A 29 3.17 6.39 1.38
CA TRP A 29 2.98 5.36 0.35
C TRP A 29 3.23 5.90 -1.06
N ARG A 30 2.68 7.08 -1.40
CA ARG A 30 2.93 7.75 -2.68
C ARG A 30 4.40 8.13 -2.87
N GLY A 31 5.06 8.58 -1.81
CA GLY A 31 6.49 8.89 -1.81
C GLY A 31 7.34 7.65 -2.08
N VAL A 32 7.00 6.50 -1.48
CA VAL A 32 7.70 5.23 -1.70
C VAL A 32 7.60 4.79 -3.16
N TRP A 33 6.41 4.88 -3.79
CA TRP A 33 6.27 4.56 -5.22
C TRP A 33 7.05 5.52 -6.12
N ASN A 34 6.95 6.82 -5.89
CA ASN A 34 7.72 7.79 -6.67
C ASN A 34 9.23 7.58 -6.50
N PHE A 35 9.68 7.20 -5.31
CA PHE A 35 11.07 6.89 -5.03
C PHE A 35 11.52 5.61 -5.76
N LEU A 36 10.71 4.54 -5.72
CA LEU A 36 10.93 3.31 -6.48
C LEU A 36 11.01 3.58 -7.99
N ASP A 37 10.03 4.31 -8.53
CA ASP A 37 9.98 4.62 -9.96
C ASP A 37 11.18 5.46 -10.41
N TYR A 38 11.58 6.47 -9.63
CA TYR A 38 12.67 7.37 -10.02
C TYR A 38 14.07 6.80 -9.78
N TYR A 39 14.28 6.07 -8.68
CA TYR A 39 15.63 5.61 -8.28
C TYR A 39 15.91 4.15 -8.63
N ILE A 40 14.90 3.28 -8.62
CA ILE A 40 15.10 1.85 -8.88
C ILE A 40 14.85 1.51 -10.36
N PHE A 41 13.98 2.25 -11.05
CA PHE A 41 13.71 2.07 -12.48
C PHE A 41 13.76 3.38 -13.30
N PRO A 42 14.92 4.07 -13.33
CA PRO A 42 15.02 5.45 -13.83
C PRO A 42 14.63 5.65 -15.32
N GLU A 43 14.58 4.60 -16.15
CA GLU A 43 14.54 4.75 -17.62
C GLU A 43 13.51 3.87 -18.37
N SER A 44 12.65 3.07 -17.71
CA SER A 44 11.67 2.30 -18.50
C SER A 44 10.42 1.86 -17.74
N PHE A 45 9.32 2.57 -18.02
CA PHE A 45 7.93 2.14 -17.77
C PHE A 45 7.68 0.69 -18.25
N PHE A 46 8.41 0.25 -19.27
CA PHE A 46 8.36 -1.11 -19.81
C PHE A 46 8.94 -2.18 -18.87
N VAL A 47 10.04 -1.90 -18.14
CA VAL A 47 10.70 -2.91 -17.29
C VAL A 47 9.91 -3.15 -16.00
N SER A 48 9.37 -2.10 -15.37
CA SER A 48 8.48 -2.23 -14.20
C SER A 48 7.23 -3.06 -14.53
N ASN A 49 6.61 -2.80 -15.68
CA ASN A 49 5.44 -3.54 -16.14
C ASN A 49 5.79 -4.99 -16.49
N PHE A 50 6.92 -5.23 -17.15
CA PHE A 50 7.40 -6.59 -17.45
C PHE A 50 7.72 -7.39 -16.19
N ILE A 51 8.39 -6.79 -15.20
CA ILE A 51 8.71 -7.45 -13.94
C ILE A 51 7.42 -7.80 -13.19
N SER A 52 6.42 -6.93 -13.20
CA SER A 52 5.12 -7.19 -12.58
C SER A 52 4.37 -8.34 -13.26
N ILE A 53 4.39 -8.40 -14.59
CA ILE A 53 3.80 -9.51 -15.37
C ILE A 53 4.54 -10.81 -15.09
N ILE A 54 5.88 -10.79 -15.09
CA ILE A 54 6.72 -11.98 -14.86
C ILE A 54 6.53 -12.52 -13.44
N LEU A 55 6.54 -11.65 -12.42
CA LEU A 55 6.32 -12.05 -11.03
C LEU A 55 4.91 -12.61 -10.81
N GLY A 56 3.88 -11.95 -11.36
CA GLY A 56 2.51 -12.45 -11.29
C GLY A 56 2.35 -13.80 -11.97
N GLY A 57 2.95 -13.97 -13.15
CA GLY A 57 2.97 -15.26 -13.87
C GLY A 57 3.69 -16.36 -13.10
N LEU A 58 4.83 -16.06 -12.48
CA LEU A 58 5.56 -17.03 -11.65
C LEU A 58 4.76 -17.46 -10.43
N ILE A 59 4.10 -16.54 -9.73
CA ILE A 59 3.27 -16.88 -8.57
C ILE A 59 2.12 -17.81 -8.97
N ILE A 60 1.44 -17.52 -10.08
CA ILE A 60 0.37 -18.38 -10.58
C ILE A 60 0.94 -19.74 -10.97
N PHE A 61 2.05 -19.80 -11.70
CA PHE A 61 2.69 -21.04 -12.11
C PHE A 61 3.09 -21.91 -10.91
N PHE A 62 3.76 -21.32 -9.91
CA PHE A 62 4.13 -22.03 -8.69
C PHE A 62 2.92 -22.46 -7.86
N ASN A 63 1.89 -21.63 -7.76
CA ASN A 63 0.67 -21.98 -7.05
C ASN A 63 -0.08 -23.10 -7.76
N ASP A 64 -0.17 -23.08 -9.09
CA ASP A 64 -0.84 -24.15 -9.85
C ASP A 64 -0.05 -25.47 -9.77
N PHE A 65 1.30 -25.40 -9.79
CA PHE A 65 2.17 -26.55 -9.55
C PHE A 65 1.97 -27.17 -8.15
N ASP A 66 1.84 -26.34 -7.12
CA ASP A 66 1.58 -26.78 -5.74
C ASP A 66 0.18 -27.42 -5.59
N ILE A 67 -0.83 -26.91 -6.31
CA ILE A 67 -2.20 -27.43 -6.27
C ILE A 67 -2.32 -28.79 -7.00
N GLU A 68 -1.50 -29.03 -8.04
CA GLU A 68 -1.47 -30.32 -8.76
C GLU A 68 -0.95 -31.47 -7.89
N GLU A 69 0.04 -31.20 -7.02
CA GLU A 69 0.58 -32.19 -6.08
C GLU A 69 -0.47 -32.62 -5.03
N LEU A 70 -1.33 -31.69 -4.60
CA LEU A 70 -2.37 -31.95 -3.59
C LEU A 70 -3.60 -32.69 -4.12
N LYS A 71 -3.83 -32.74 -5.43
CA LYS A 71 -4.95 -33.49 -6.05
C LYS A 71 -4.58 -34.93 -6.41
N GLY A 72 -3.30 -35.28 -6.37
CA GLY A 72 -2.78 -36.61 -6.67
C GLY A 72 -2.72 -37.59 -5.50
N GLN A 73 -3.16 -37.17 -4.30
CA GLN A 73 -3.32 -38.02 -3.10
C GLN A 73 -4.80 -38.23 -2.78
#